data_AF-A0A258Y8A0-F1
#
_entry.id   AF-A0A258Y8A0-F1
#
_cell.length_a   1.000
_cell.length_b   1.000
_cell.length_c   1.000
_cell.angle_alpha   90.00
_cell.angle_beta   90.00
_cell.angle_gamma   90.00
#
_symmetry.space_group_name_H-M   'P 1'
#
loop_
_entity.id
_entity.type
_entity.pdbx_description
1 polymer ?
#
loop_
_entity_poly.entity_id
_entity_poly.type
_entity_poly.pdbx_seq_one_letter_code
_entity_poly.pdbx_strand_id
1 'polypeptide(L)'
;TWNKQVIAGQDSLYASAVIDTVTKELIIKLVNVSLSAKQTQVQLEGIKKMLPQAELILLSGNEPNAINSIDQPMLVAPTTSSIVFKKNKLDYELPASSFVVIKVKMQ
;
A
#
# COMPACT_ATOMS: atom_id res chain seq x y z
N THR A 1 10.82 6.86 -1.93
CA THR A 1 12.09 6.32 -2.47
C THR A 1 12.88 5.71 -1.35
N TRP A 2 13.42 4.50 -1.51
CA TRP A 2 14.41 3.96 -0.57
C TRP A 2 15.79 4.42 -1.06
N ASN A 3 16.60 5.07 -0.22
CA ASN A 3 17.88 5.67 -0.62
C ASN A 3 17.83 6.59 -1.86
N LYS A 4 16.75 7.36 -2.03
CA LYS A 4 16.49 8.24 -3.21
C LYS A 4 16.32 7.52 -4.56
N GLN A 5 16.20 6.20 -4.56
CA GLN A 5 15.87 5.41 -5.74
C GLN A 5 14.40 4.96 -5.71
N VAL A 6 13.82 4.78 -6.89
CA VAL A 6 12.52 4.12 -7.02
C VAL A 6 12.68 2.70 -6.49
N ILE A 7 11.74 2.24 -5.65
CA ILE A 7 11.67 0.84 -5.28
C ILE A 7 11.09 0.12 -6.50
N ALA A 8 11.98 -0.32 -7.39
CA ALA A 8 11.65 -0.96 -8.66
C ALA A 8 12.30 -2.35 -8.68
N GLY A 9 11.73 -3.29 -7.92
CA GLY A 9 12.15 -4.69 -7.94
C GLY A 9 13.30 -5.05 -7.01
N GLN A 10 13.82 -4.11 -6.22
CA GLN A 10 14.72 -4.44 -5.12
C GLN A 10 13.95 -5.29 -4.08
N ASP A 11 14.50 -6.46 -3.77
CA ASP A 11 13.94 -7.42 -2.81
C ASP A 11 12.47 -7.77 -3.07
N SER A 12 12.05 -7.87 -4.34
CA SER A 12 10.67 -8.20 -4.73
C SER A 12 9.62 -7.17 -4.25
N LEU A 13 10.05 -5.95 -3.93
CA LEU A 13 9.18 -4.84 -3.59
C LEU A 13 9.09 -3.86 -4.75
N TYR A 14 7.91 -3.29 -4.92
CA TYR A 14 7.67 -2.19 -5.85
C TYR A 14 6.85 -1.12 -5.17
N ALA A 15 7.17 0.15 -5.44
CA ALA A 15 6.40 1.26 -4.89
C ALA A 15 6.25 2.40 -5.90
N SER A 16 5.08 3.03 -5.90
CA SER A 16 4.83 4.30 -6.59
C SER A 16 3.93 5.20 -5.73
N ALA A 17 3.97 6.49 -6.00
CA ALA A 17 3.08 7.45 -5.36
C ALA A 17 2.63 8.51 -6.36
N VAL A 18 1.38 8.94 -6.25
CA VAL A 18 0.79 9.99 -7.08
C VAL A 18 -0.04 10.91 -6.21
N ILE A 19 -0.17 12.17 -6.62
CA ILE A 19 -1.08 13.13 -6.00
C ILE A 19 -2.32 13.23 -6.89
N ASP A 20 -3.48 12.96 -6.31
CA ASP A 20 -4.77 13.35 -6.88
C ASP A 20 -5.11 14.77 -6.41
N THR A 21 -5.10 15.71 -7.35
CA THR A 21 -5.33 17.13 -7.09
C THR A 21 -6.81 17.46 -6.89
N VAL A 22 -7.72 16.63 -7.38
CA VAL A 22 -9.17 16.83 -7.27
C VAL A 22 -9.63 16.42 -5.88
N THR A 23 -9.23 15.23 -5.43
CA THR A 23 -9.61 14.69 -4.12
C THR A 23 -8.67 15.11 -2.98
N LYS A 24 -7.56 15.78 -3.33
CA LYS A 24 -6.46 16.19 -2.45
C LYS A 24 -5.88 15.01 -1.67
N GLU A 25 -5.58 13.94 -2.39
CA GLU A 25 -5.04 12.70 -1.83
C GLU A 25 -3.63 12.43 -2.32
N LEU A 26 -2.76 12.03 -1.40
CA LEU A 26 -1.57 11.28 -1.75
C LEU A 26 -1.95 9.80 -1.80
N ILE A 27 -1.77 9.17 -2.96
CA ILE A 27 -2.05 7.75 -3.17
C ILE A 27 -0.71 7.02 -3.31
N ILE A 28 -0.45 6.13 -2.36
CA ILE A 28 0.78 5.33 -2.28
C ILE A 28 0.41 3.90 -2.64
N LYS A 29 1.15 3.30 -3.57
CA LYS A 29 0.93 1.94 -4.06
C LYS A 29 2.16 1.11 -3.73
N LEU A 30 1.96 -0.01 -3.05
CA LEU A 30 3.01 -0.93 -2.63
C LEU A 30 2.68 -2.33 -3.16
N VAL A 31 3.67 -3.02 -3.73
CA VAL A 31 3.55 -4.41 -4.19
C VAL A 31 4.63 -5.23 -3.50
N ASN A 32 4.25 -6.38 -2.95
CA ASN A 32 5.17 -7.43 -2.54
C ASN A 32 4.91 -8.68 -3.38
N VAL A 33 5.81 -9.00 -4.31
CA VAL A 33 5.70 -10.21 -5.14
C VAL A 33 6.40 -11.42 -4.53
N SER A 34 6.99 -11.29 -3.35
CA SER A 34 7.61 -12.43 -2.66
C SER A 34 6.57 -13.28 -1.92
N LEU A 35 6.94 -14.53 -1.66
CA LEU A 35 6.15 -15.49 -0.89
C LEU A 35 6.30 -15.31 0.63
N SER A 36 6.91 -14.21 1.08
CA SER A 36 7.11 -13.88 2.49
C SER A 36 6.62 -12.46 2.78
N ALA A 37 6.06 -12.24 3.96
CA ALA A 37 5.77 -10.88 4.42
C ALA A 37 7.07 -10.06 4.54
N LYS A 38 6.97 -8.74 4.32
CA LYS A 38 8.10 -7.82 4.37
C LYS A 38 7.78 -6.63 5.26
N GLN A 39 8.67 -6.35 6.20
CA GLN A 39 8.58 -5.15 7.01
C GLN A 39 8.97 -3.92 6.18
N THR A 40 8.09 -2.93 6.13
CA THR A 40 8.31 -1.70 5.37
C THR A 40 8.04 -0.48 6.26
N GLN A 41 8.78 0.60 6.00
CA GLN A 41 8.49 1.92 6.56
C GLN A 41 8.21 2.89 5.41
N VAL A 42 7.01 3.46 5.41
CA VAL A 42 6.64 4.58 4.53
C VAL A 42 6.91 5.87 5.29
N GLN A 43 7.89 6.64 4.81
CA GLN A 43 8.18 7.99 5.30
C GLN A 43 7.67 9.01 4.29
N LEU A 44 6.82 9.93 4.76
CA LEU A 44 6.38 11.07 3.97
C LEU A 44 7.28 12.27 4.26
N GLU A 45 7.88 12.82 3.22
CA GLU A 45 8.75 14.00 3.27
C GLU A 45 8.08 15.15 2.50
N GLY A 46 8.28 16.39 2.97
CA GLY A 46 7.76 17.59 2.28
C GLY A 46 6.26 17.89 2.48
N ILE A 47 5.50 17.00 3.13
CA ILE A 47 4.09 17.26 3.45
C ILE A 47 3.98 18.10 4.72
N LYS A 48 3.40 19.30 4.59
CA LYS A 48 3.27 20.27 5.70
C LYS A 48 2.12 19.94 6.66
N LYS A 49 0.98 19.50 6.13
CA LYS A 49 -0.21 19.12 6.90
C LYS A 49 -0.94 17.96 6.22
N MET A 50 -1.32 16.95 7.00
CA MET A 50 -2.13 15.83 6.55
C MET A 50 -2.97 15.31 7.72
N LEU A 51 -4.06 14.64 7.41
CA LEU A 51 -4.76 13.85 8.42
C LEU A 51 -3.90 12.61 8.78
N PRO A 52 -3.75 12.27 10.07
CA PRO A 52 -2.95 11.13 10.47
C PRO A 52 -3.62 9.80 10.09
N GLN A 53 -4.95 9.75 10.01
CA GLN A 53 -5.70 8.58 9.54
C GLN A 53 -5.72 8.54 8.01
N ALA A 54 -5.40 7.37 7.46
CA ALA A 54 -5.39 7.07 6.04
C ALA A 54 -6.25 5.83 5.76
N GLU A 55 -6.80 5.76 4.54
CA GLU A 55 -7.47 4.56 4.04
C GLU A 55 -6.39 3.58 3.56
N LEU A 56 -6.52 2.31 3.92
CA LEU A 56 -5.68 1.23 3.42
C LEU A 56 -6.56 0.20 2.70
N ILE A 57 -6.23 -0.06 1.45
CA ILE A 57 -6.89 -1.06 0.61
C ILE A 57 -5.87 -2.16 0.33
N LEU A 58 -6.16 -3.38 0.78
CA LEU A 58 -5.31 -4.55 0.60
C LEU A 58 -5.98 -5.52 -0.37
N LEU A 59 -5.27 -5.86 -1.44
CA LEU A 59 -5.56 -7.03 -2.27
C LEU A 59 -4.48 -8.07 -1.99
N SER A 60 -4.91 -9.27 -1.60
CA SER A 60 -4.02 -10.41 -1.36
C SER A 60 -4.77 -11.69 -1.70
N GLY A 61 -4.03 -12.75 -2.06
CA GLY A 61 -4.55 -14.10 -2.18
C GLY A 61 -3.80 -15.03 -1.24
N ASN A 62 -4.50 -15.97 -0.61
CA ASN A 62 -3.86 -16.99 0.24
C ASN A 62 -3.02 -17.98 -0.61
N GLU A 63 -3.37 -18.14 -1.89
CA GLU A 63 -2.73 -19.04 -2.83
C GLU A 63 -2.36 -18.28 -4.13
N PRO A 64 -1.17 -18.50 -4.73
CA PRO A 64 -0.74 -17.77 -5.93
C PRO A 64 -1.67 -17.91 -7.15
N ASN A 65 -2.40 -19.03 -7.23
CA ASN A 65 -3.29 -19.35 -8.35
C ASN A 65 -4.77 -19.16 -8.00
N ALA A 66 -5.09 -18.50 -6.88
CA ALA A 66 -6.48 -18.25 -6.49
C ALA A 66 -7.18 -17.35 -7.52
N ILE A 67 -8.39 -17.73 -7.93
CA ILE A 67 -9.24 -16.99 -8.87
C ILE A 67 -10.65 -16.86 -8.33
N ASN A 68 -11.36 -15.82 -8.76
CA ASN A 68 -12.79 -15.70 -8.51
C ASN A 68 -13.56 -16.63 -9.46
N SER A 69 -14.46 -17.44 -8.92
CA SER A 69 -15.37 -18.31 -9.68
C SER A 69 -16.82 -17.84 -9.54
N ILE A 70 -17.75 -18.47 -10.26
CA ILE A 70 -19.19 -18.18 -10.08
C ILE A 70 -19.63 -18.52 -8.64
N ASP A 71 -19.15 -19.63 -8.09
CA ASP A 71 -19.48 -20.06 -6.73
C ASP A 71 -18.78 -19.22 -5.64
N GLN A 72 -17.60 -18.67 -5.96
CA GLN A 72 -16.80 -17.84 -5.05
C GLN A 72 -16.32 -16.56 -5.76
N PRO A 73 -17.23 -15.60 -6.03
CA PRO A 73 -16.91 -14.43 -6.85
C PRO A 73 -16.00 -13.42 -6.15
N MET A 74 -15.82 -13.54 -4.84
CA MET A 74 -15.07 -12.61 -3.99
C MET A 74 -13.90 -13.29 -3.26
N LEU A 75 -13.42 -14.45 -3.74
CA LEU A 75 -12.31 -15.18 -3.13
C LEU A 75 -11.02 -14.34 -3.07
N VAL A 76 -10.74 -13.60 -4.14
CA VAL A 76 -9.65 -12.63 -4.24
C VAL A 76 -10.27 -11.27 -4.55
N ALA A 77 -10.46 -10.48 -3.50
CA ALA A 77 -11.05 -9.15 -3.59
C ALA A 77 -10.33 -8.17 -2.64
N PRO A 78 -10.31 -6.86 -2.97
CA PRO A 78 -9.73 -5.86 -2.08
C PRO A 78 -10.53 -5.73 -0.79
N THR A 79 -9.81 -5.53 0.32
CA THR A 79 -10.38 -5.23 1.65
C THR A 79 -9.93 -3.85 2.09
N THR A 80 -10.85 -3.06 2.63
CA THR A 80 -10.59 -1.69 3.09
C THR A 80 -10.53 -1.62 4.60
N SER A 81 -9.54 -0.90 5.12
CA SER A 81 -9.36 -0.62 6.55
C SER A 81 -8.80 0.80 6.76
N SER A 82 -8.68 1.22 8.02
CA SER A 82 -8.03 2.48 8.39
C SER A 82 -6.67 2.22 9.01
N ILE A 83 -5.69 3.06 8.69
CA ILE A 83 -4.35 3.02 9.29
C ILE A 83 -3.91 4.42 9.72
N VAL A 84 -2.98 4.52 10.67
CA VAL A 84 -2.56 5.80 11.25
C VAL A 84 -1.07 6.03 11.06
N PHE A 85 -0.72 7.14 10.43
CA PHE A 85 0.63 7.66 10.39
C PHE A 85 1.01 8.30 11.73
N LYS A 86 2.19 7.98 12.24
CA LYS A 86 2.79 8.60 13.42
C LYS A 86 3.99 9.42 12.99
N LYS A 87 3.99 10.73 13.23
CA LYS A 87 5.09 11.64 12.83
C LYS A 87 5.48 11.47 11.35
N ASN A 88 4.48 11.42 10.46
CA ASN A 88 4.63 11.21 9.01
C ASN A 88 5.30 9.87 8.61
N LYS A 89 5.40 8.92 9.54
CA LYS A 89 5.87 7.56 9.30
C LYS A 89 4.71 6.58 9.43
N LEU A 90 4.79 5.53 8.64
CA LEU A 90 3.95 4.35 8.78
C LEU A 90 4.83 3.12 8.68
N ASP A 91 4.94 2.39 9.78
CA ASP A 91 5.48 1.03 9.77
C ASP A 91 4.34 0.09 9.39
N TYR A 92 4.58 -0.71 8.35
CA TYR A 92 3.57 -1.62 7.82
C TYR A 92 4.23 -2.93 7.37
N GLU A 93 3.72 -4.03 7.89
CA GLU A 93 4.06 -5.37 7.41
C GLU A 93 3.27 -5.65 6.15
N LEU A 94 3.95 -5.61 5.01
CA LEU A 94 3.36 -5.85 3.71
C LEU A 94 3.24 -7.37 3.50
N PRO A 95 2.02 -7.93 3.41
CA PRO A 95 1.85 -9.38 3.30
C PRO A 95 2.53 -9.97 2.06
N ALA A 96 2.80 -11.27 2.06
CA ALA A 96 3.25 -11.99 0.87
C ALA A 96 2.24 -11.83 -0.28
N SER A 97 2.71 -11.83 -1.53
CA SER A 97 1.86 -11.80 -2.73
C SER A 97 0.72 -10.77 -2.69
N SER A 98 1.05 -9.54 -2.30
CA SER A 98 0.06 -8.51 -1.99
C SER A 98 0.24 -7.22 -2.80
N PHE A 99 -0.88 -6.53 -2.96
CA PHE A 99 -0.95 -5.17 -3.47
C PHE A 99 -1.71 -4.29 -2.48
N VAL A 100 -1.07 -3.22 -2.03
CA VAL A 100 -1.61 -2.30 -1.04
C VAL A 100 -1.67 -0.90 -1.61
N VAL A 101 -2.82 -0.25 -1.46
CA VAL A 101 -3.03 1.17 -1.76
C VAL A 101 -3.33 1.89 -0.46
N ILE A 102 -2.54 2.92 -0.15
CA ILE A 102 -2.76 3.80 0.99
C ILE A 102 -3.15 5.17 0.46
N LYS A 103 -4.32 5.68 0.87
CA LYS A 103 -4.77 7.03 0.51
C LYS A 103 -4.70 7.93 1.73
N VAL A 104 -3.89 8.98 1.63
CA VAL A 104 -3.68 9.96 2.68
C VAL A 104 -4.31 11.28 2.25
N LYS A 105 -5.29 11.76 3.02
CA LYS A 105 -5.89 13.09 2.80
C LYS A 105 -4.89 14.19 3.17
N MET A 106 -4.58 15.04 2.20
CA MET A 106 -3.74 16.21 2.36
C MET A 106 -4.59 17.43 2.74
N GLN A 107 -4.01 18.33 3.54
CA GLN A 107 -4.66 19.59 3.95
C GLN A 107 -4.02 20.79 3.26
#